data_AF-A0A2V9TZR7-F1
#
_entry.id   AF-A0A2V9TZR7-F1
#
_cell.length_a   1.000
_cell.length_b   1.000
_cell.length_c   1.000
_cell.angle_alpha   90.00
_cell.angle_beta   90.00
_cell.angle_gamma   90.00
#
_symmetry.space_group_name_H-M   'P 1'
#
loop_
_entity.id
_entity.type
_entity.pdbx_description
1 polymer ?
#
loop_
_entity_poly.entity_id
_entity_poly.type
_entity_poly.pdbx_seq_one_letter_code
_entity_poly.pdbx_strand_id
1 'polypeptide(L)'
;MLVNIGQLLTLRQSSETLGPRRGKILSELGMLEDAAVLCLGGKVVSVGKSKDALCDSWLKKHRKKVIEIDCAGQVVVPGFVDSHTHPAFITPRLVDFEKRTAGASYEEIAEAGGGIRSSLEPVRKAAKSALAEKVLGALHEMAEQGT
;
A
#
# COMPACT_ATOMS: atom_id res chain seq x y z
N MET A 1 16.47 -8.40 -9.55
CA MET A 1 15.60 -8.60 -10.73
C MET A 1 14.54 -9.59 -10.33
N LEU A 2 13.28 -9.21 -10.50
CA LEU A 2 12.15 -10.12 -10.35
C LEU A 2 12.00 -10.89 -11.67
N VAL A 3 11.95 -12.21 -11.62
CA VAL A 3 11.83 -13.10 -12.78
C VAL A 3 10.68 -14.09 -12.60
N ASN A 4 10.25 -14.73 -13.68
CA ASN A 4 9.14 -15.70 -13.70
C ASN A 4 7.86 -15.13 -13.07
N ILE A 5 7.53 -13.87 -13.36
CA ILE A 5 6.26 -13.28 -12.92
C ILE A 5 5.15 -13.83 -13.82
N GLY A 6 4.14 -14.46 -13.23
CA GLY A 6 3.01 -14.99 -14.00
C GLY A 6 2.19 -13.85 -14.60
N GLN A 7 1.79 -12.90 -13.75
CA GLN A 7 1.11 -11.68 -14.16
C GLN A 7 1.71 -10.46 -13.44
N LEU A 8 2.14 -9.46 -14.20
CA LEU A 8 2.62 -8.18 -13.67
C LEU A 8 1.59 -7.10 -13.96
N LEU A 9 1.04 -6.47 -12.91
CA LEU A 9 0.20 -5.29 -13.07
C LEU A 9 1.09 -4.05 -12.99
N THR A 10 1.33 -3.40 -14.13
CA THR A 10 2.18 -2.20 -14.14
C THR A 10 1.43 -0.95 -13.69
N LEU A 11 0.09 -0.98 -13.76
CA LEU A 11 -0.79 0.18 -13.60
C LEU A 11 -0.40 1.38 -14.49
N ARG A 12 0.43 1.17 -15.52
CA ARG A 12 0.83 2.19 -16.49
C ARG A 12 -0.36 2.52 -17.40
N GLN A 13 -0.66 3.80 -17.57
CA GLN A 13 -1.69 4.25 -18.49
C GLN A 13 -1.25 4.02 -19.94
N SER A 14 -2.20 3.60 -20.78
CA SER A 14 -2.06 3.44 -22.23
C SER A 14 -2.22 4.77 -22.97
N SER A 15 -2.94 5.73 -22.38
CA SER A 15 -3.26 7.04 -22.94
C SER A 15 -2.12 8.05 -22.80
N GLU A 16 -1.97 8.92 -23.81
CA GLU A 16 -1.06 10.09 -23.79
C GLU A 16 -1.39 11.11 -22.68
N THR A 17 -2.58 11.03 -22.08
CA THR A 17 -2.98 11.91 -20.98
C THR A 17 -2.48 11.37 -19.64
N LEU A 18 -1.40 11.96 -19.14
CA LEU A 18 -0.91 11.74 -17.76
C LEU A 18 -1.97 12.20 -16.75
N GLY A 19 -2.34 11.36 -15.77
CA GLY A 19 -3.20 11.78 -14.67
C GLY A 19 -3.97 10.65 -13.97
N PRO A 20 -4.84 10.97 -12.99
CA PRO A 20 -5.67 9.98 -12.33
C PRO A 20 -6.62 9.30 -13.31
N ARG A 21 -6.74 7.97 -13.22
CA ARG A 21 -7.72 7.20 -14.00
C ARG A 21 -9.14 7.47 -13.51
N ARG A 22 -10.11 7.54 -14.42
CA ARG A 22 -11.53 7.82 -14.13
C ARG A 22 -12.44 7.03 -15.06
N GLY A 23 -13.62 6.61 -14.60
CA GLY A 23 -14.58 5.89 -15.45
C GLY A 23 -14.01 4.58 -16.02
N LYS A 24 -14.22 4.31 -17.31
CA LYS A 24 -13.86 3.02 -17.93
C LYS A 24 -12.36 2.68 -17.86
N ILE A 25 -11.47 3.67 -17.87
CA ILE A 25 -10.00 3.44 -17.79
C ILE A 25 -9.52 2.95 -16.42
N LEU A 26 -10.39 2.88 -15.40
CA LEU A 26 -10.09 2.25 -14.10
C LEU A 26 -9.88 0.73 -14.24
N SER A 27 -10.49 0.07 -15.22
CA SER A 27 -10.31 -1.37 -15.44
C SER A 27 -9.04 -1.73 -16.24
N GLU A 28 -8.31 -0.74 -16.74
CA GLU A 28 -7.08 -0.96 -17.53
C GLU A 28 -5.87 -1.22 -16.61
N LEU A 29 -5.64 -2.46 -16.20
CA LEU A 29 -4.60 -2.79 -15.20
C LEU A 29 -3.15 -2.71 -15.75
N GLY A 30 -2.96 -2.57 -17.05
CA GLY A 30 -1.62 -2.61 -17.67
C GLY A 30 -0.91 -3.93 -17.39
N MET A 31 -1.65 -5.04 -17.55
CA MET A 31 -1.21 -6.40 -17.24
C MET A 31 -0.26 -6.95 -18.30
N LEU A 32 0.83 -7.59 -17.84
CA LEU A 32 1.78 -8.32 -18.67
C LEU A 32 1.87 -9.76 -18.16
N GLU A 33 1.77 -10.73 -19.07
CA GLU A 33 2.00 -12.15 -18.77
C GLU A 33 3.46 -12.51 -19.08
N ASP A 34 4.01 -13.46 -18.32
CA ASP A 34 5.43 -13.87 -18.39
C ASP A 34 6.35 -12.65 -18.37
N ALA A 35 6.42 -12.01 -17.21
CA ALA A 35 7.09 -10.72 -17.05
C ALA A 35 8.34 -10.80 -16.16
N ALA A 36 9.17 -9.77 -16.29
CA ALA A 36 10.29 -9.54 -15.40
C ALA A 36 10.50 -8.04 -15.14
N VAL A 37 11.07 -7.75 -13.97
CA VAL A 37 11.33 -6.37 -13.50
C VAL A 37 12.78 -6.24 -13.05
N LEU A 38 13.50 -5.30 -13.66
CA LEU A 38 14.85 -4.92 -13.24
C LEU A 38 14.78 -3.68 -12.36
N CYS A 39 15.34 -3.80 -11.16
CA CYS A 39 15.50 -2.69 -10.23
C CYS A 39 16.99 -2.38 -10.01
N LEU A 40 17.34 -1.11 -9.98
CA LEU A 40 18.68 -0.62 -9.70
C LEU A 40 18.60 0.62 -8.79
N GLY A 41 19.34 0.61 -7.68
CA GLY A 41 19.40 1.76 -6.76
C GLY A 41 18.03 2.21 -6.23
N GLY A 42 17.15 1.24 -5.91
CA GLY A 42 15.79 1.53 -5.44
C GLY A 42 14.81 2.00 -6.52
N LYS A 43 15.19 1.98 -7.80
CA LYS A 43 14.33 2.38 -8.92
C LYS A 43 14.08 1.23 -9.87
N VAL A 44 12.89 1.20 -10.46
CA VAL A 44 12.56 0.32 -11.58
C VAL A 44 13.19 0.89 -12.85
N VAL A 45 14.07 0.14 -13.51
CA VAL A 45 14.80 0.58 -14.71
C VAL A 45 14.37 -0.16 -15.98
N SER A 46 13.82 -1.37 -15.85
CA SER A 46 13.23 -2.10 -16.98
C SER A 46 12.05 -2.93 -16.51
N VAL A 47 10.98 -2.92 -17.30
CA VAL A 47 9.73 -3.67 -17.09
C VAL A 47 9.27 -4.16 -18.45
N GLY A 48 8.94 -5.44 -18.54
CA GLY A 48 8.41 -6.00 -19.77
C GLY A 48 8.18 -7.50 -19.65
N LYS A 49 7.89 -8.13 -20.79
CA LYS A 49 7.93 -9.59 -20.88
C LYS A 49 9.33 -10.07 -20.54
N SER A 50 9.44 -11.27 -19.96
CA SER A 50 10.69 -11.86 -19.51
C SER A 50 11.79 -11.77 -20.58
N LYS A 51 11.47 -12.13 -21.82
CA LYS A 51 12.40 -12.06 -22.96
C LYS A 51 12.96 -10.66 -23.23
N ASP A 52 12.14 -9.62 -23.05
CA ASP A 52 12.50 -8.24 -23.40
C ASP A 52 13.31 -7.62 -22.26
N ALA A 53 12.87 -7.83 -21.01
CA ALA A 53 13.56 -7.36 -19.81
C ALA A 53 14.93 -8.04 -19.62
N LEU A 54 15.05 -9.34 -19.97
CA LEU A 54 16.33 -10.06 -19.95
C LEU A 54 17.30 -9.60 -21.04
N CYS A 55 16.79 -8.94 -22.10
CA CYS A 55 17.62 -8.43 -23.18
C CYS A 55 18.27 -7.06 -22.89
N ASP A 56 17.95 -6.44 -21.75
CA ASP A 56 18.45 -5.13 -21.35
C ASP A 56 19.99 -5.06 -21.39
N SER A 57 20.51 -4.00 -22.02
CA SER A 57 21.94 -3.85 -22.27
C SER A 57 22.77 -3.67 -21.00
N TRP A 58 22.19 -3.04 -19.97
CA TRP A 58 22.83 -2.88 -18.67
C TRP A 58 22.89 -4.22 -17.95
N LEU A 59 21.79 -4.99 -17.97
CA LEU A 59 21.73 -6.34 -17.39
C LEU A 59 22.76 -7.28 -18.02
N LYS A 60 22.87 -7.30 -19.35
CA LYS A 60 23.85 -8.15 -20.06
C LYS A 60 25.28 -7.89 -19.59
N LYS A 61 25.66 -6.62 -19.38
CA LYS A 61 27.00 -6.23 -18.92
C LYS A 61 27.23 -6.52 -17.43
N HIS A 62 26.18 -6.56 -16.62
CA HIS A 62 26.27 -6.64 -15.17
C HIS A 62 25.61 -7.89 -14.58
N ARG A 63 25.33 -8.92 -15.38
CA ARG A 63 24.57 -10.12 -14.98
C ARG A 63 25.07 -10.74 -13.67
N LYS A 64 26.39 -10.81 -13.47
CA LYS A 64 27.03 -11.36 -12.25
C LYS A 64 26.77 -10.56 -10.97
N LYS A 65 26.29 -9.31 -11.08
CA LYS A 65 25.99 -8.41 -9.96
C LYS A 65 24.49 -8.32 -9.64
N VAL A 66 23.66 -9.02 -10.41
CA VAL A 66 22.20 -8.95 -10.24
C VAL A 66 21.74 -10.12 -9.38
N ILE A 67 21.07 -9.79 -8.29
CA ILE A 67 20.32 -10.76 -7.48
C ILE A 67 19.00 -11.04 -8.20
N GLU A 68 18.72 -12.29 -8.48
CA GLU A 68 17.44 -12.73 -9.02
C GLU A 68 16.51 -13.18 -7.90
N ILE A 69 15.25 -12.79 -8.01
CA ILE A 69 14.17 -13.22 -7.13
C ILE A 69 13.15 -13.89 -8.03
N ASP A 70 12.99 -15.20 -7.87
CA ASP A 70 12.01 -15.98 -8.60
C ASP A 70 10.62 -15.74 -7.99
N CYS A 71 9.70 -15.20 -8.80
CA CYS A 71 8.32 -14.95 -8.39
C CYS A 71 7.41 -16.18 -8.54
N ALA A 72 7.94 -17.33 -8.97
CA ALA A 72 7.24 -18.61 -9.02
C ALA A 72 5.86 -18.56 -9.73
N GLY A 73 5.74 -17.75 -10.78
CA GLY A 73 4.49 -17.58 -11.53
C GLY A 73 3.41 -16.79 -10.79
N GLN A 74 3.72 -16.15 -9.66
CA GLN A 74 2.76 -15.35 -8.89
C GLN A 74 2.44 -14.03 -9.58
N VAL A 75 1.38 -13.39 -9.08
CA VAL A 75 1.01 -12.02 -9.45
C VAL A 75 1.91 -11.03 -8.73
N VAL A 76 2.48 -10.08 -9.46
CA VAL A 76 3.23 -8.95 -8.91
C VAL A 76 2.47 -7.66 -9.19
N VAL A 77 2.31 -6.85 -8.15
CA VAL A 77 1.66 -5.54 -8.20
C VAL A 77 2.56 -4.49 -7.56
N PRO A 78 2.37 -3.19 -7.85
CA PRO A 78 3.04 -2.13 -7.10
C PRO A 78 2.57 -2.17 -5.64
N GLY A 79 3.39 -1.66 -4.73
CA GLY A 79 2.96 -1.40 -3.36
C GLY A 79 1.68 -0.56 -3.36
N PHE A 80 0.77 -0.88 -2.44
CA PHE A 80 -0.46 -0.15 -2.26
C PHE A 80 -0.18 1.25 -1.71
N VAL A 81 -1.14 2.14 -1.92
CA VAL A 81 -1.09 3.51 -1.40
C VAL A 81 -2.37 3.74 -0.63
N ASP A 82 -2.25 3.80 0.69
CA ASP A 82 -3.34 4.30 1.52
C ASP A 82 -3.29 5.82 1.57
N SER A 83 -4.20 6.45 0.82
CA SER A 83 -4.24 7.91 0.69
C SER A 83 -4.97 8.62 1.85
N HIS A 84 -5.56 7.88 2.79
CA HIS A 84 -6.34 8.49 3.86
C HIS A 84 -6.39 7.64 5.14
N THR A 85 -5.53 7.98 6.11
CA THR A 85 -5.50 7.32 7.43
C THR A 85 -5.43 8.32 8.57
N HIS A 86 -5.80 7.85 9.76
CA HIS A 86 -5.66 8.59 11.02
C HIS A 86 -4.95 7.72 12.09
N PRO A 87 -3.69 7.31 11.87
CA PRO A 87 -3.01 6.33 12.74
C PRO A 87 -2.63 6.90 14.11
N ALA A 88 -2.60 8.24 14.25
CA ALA A 88 -2.22 8.93 15.47
C ALA A 88 -3.37 9.02 16.49
N PHE A 89 -3.72 7.89 17.11
CA PHE A 89 -4.66 7.81 18.23
C PHE A 89 -4.15 6.85 19.30
N ILE A 90 -4.65 6.96 20.53
CA ILE A 90 -4.20 6.11 21.66
C ILE A 90 -5.20 5.00 21.95
N THR A 91 -6.45 5.37 22.21
CA THR A 91 -7.48 4.43 22.66
C THR A 91 -8.50 4.20 21.54
N PRO A 92 -8.84 2.94 21.21
CA PRO A 92 -9.92 2.65 20.27
C PRO A 92 -11.28 3.04 20.86
N ARG A 93 -12.26 3.33 20.00
CA ARG A 93 -13.63 3.71 20.41
C ARG A 93 -14.54 2.49 20.58
N LEU A 94 -14.08 1.47 21.31
CA LEU A 94 -14.84 0.22 21.48
C LEU A 94 -16.16 0.43 22.25
N VAL A 95 -16.16 1.30 23.27
CA VAL A 95 -17.39 1.65 24.01
C VAL A 95 -18.44 2.29 23.10
N ASP A 96 -18.02 3.16 22.18
CA ASP A 96 -18.94 3.76 21.21
C ASP A 96 -19.46 2.71 20.24
N PHE A 97 -18.61 1.77 19.82
CA PHE A 97 -19.01 0.65 18.97
C PHE A 97 -20.08 -0.22 19.66
N GLU A 98 -19.86 -0.60 20.91
CA GLU A 98 -20.83 -1.37 21.71
C GLU A 98 -22.18 -0.67 21.82
N LYS A 99 -22.19 0.62 22.16
CA LYS A 99 -23.43 1.42 22.24
C LYS A 99 -24.18 1.49 20.91
N ARG A 100 -23.46 1.68 19.79
CA ARG A 100 -24.07 1.65 18.44
C ARG A 100 -24.71 0.30 18.15
N THR A 101 -24.03 -0.80 18.46
CA THR A 101 -24.59 -2.14 18.23
C THR A 101 -25.82 -2.42 19.10
N ALA A 102 -25.94 -1.76 20.26
CA ALA A 102 -27.11 -1.83 21.12
C ALA A 102 -28.26 -0.88 20.70
N GLY A 103 -28.09 -0.12 19.62
CA GLY A 103 -29.13 0.76 19.05
C GLY A 103 -29.05 2.22 19.46
N ALA A 104 -28.01 2.66 20.17
CA ALA A 104 -27.85 4.06 20.54
C ALA A 104 -27.59 4.95 19.32
N SER A 105 -28.21 6.13 19.27
CA SER A 105 -27.99 7.14 18.25
C SER A 105 -26.60 7.78 18.37
N TYR A 106 -26.19 8.51 17.32
CA TYR A 106 -24.94 9.25 17.37
C TYR A 106 -24.97 10.35 18.45
N GLU A 107 -26.12 11.02 18.57
CA GLU A 107 -26.39 12.06 19.54
C GLU A 107 -26.30 11.53 20.98
N GLU A 108 -26.96 10.40 21.28
CA GLU A 108 -26.93 9.75 22.59
C GLU A 108 -25.51 9.36 23.02
N ILE A 109 -24.71 8.86 22.07
CA ILE A 109 -23.30 8.51 22.33
C ILE A 109 -22.47 9.77 22.61
N ALA A 110 -22.69 10.84 21.85
CA ALA A 110 -21.99 12.10 22.03
C ALA A 110 -22.34 12.78 23.37
N GLU A 111 -23.63 12.76 23.75
CA GLU A 111 -24.11 13.25 25.06
C GLU A 111 -23.51 12.45 26.22
N ALA A 112 -23.33 11.13 26.04
CA ALA A 112 -22.65 10.28 27.01
C ALA A 112 -21.11 10.40 27.01
N GLY A 113 -20.55 11.43 26.35
CA GLY A 113 -19.10 11.70 26.34
C GLY A 113 -18.28 10.86 25.36
N GLY A 114 -18.94 10.07 24.49
CA GLY A 114 -18.31 9.36 23.38
C GLY A 114 -18.00 10.30 22.21
N GLY A 115 -18.01 9.77 21.00
CA GLY A 115 -17.76 10.57 19.81
C GLY A 115 -16.28 10.82 19.53
N ILE A 116 -15.98 11.76 18.65
CA ILE A 116 -14.59 12.17 18.39
C ILE A 116 -13.91 12.75 19.64
N ARG A 117 -14.69 13.32 20.56
CA ARG A 117 -14.20 13.91 21.81
C ARG A 117 -13.51 12.87 22.69
N SER A 118 -14.00 11.63 22.73
CA SER A 118 -13.38 10.55 23.51
C SER A 118 -12.00 10.15 22.97
N SER A 119 -11.70 10.39 21.69
CA SER A 119 -10.38 10.17 21.10
C SER A 119 -9.37 11.29 21.37
N LEU A 120 -9.84 12.52 21.64
CA LEU A 120 -8.95 13.68 21.79
C LEU A 120 -8.21 13.68 23.13
N GLU A 121 -8.90 13.36 24.23
CA GLU A 121 -8.33 13.42 25.57
C GLU A 121 -7.14 12.46 25.76
N PRO A 122 -7.21 11.18 25.34
CA PRO A 122 -6.05 10.28 25.40
C PRO A 122 -4.85 10.79 24.60
N VAL A 123 -5.08 11.36 23.41
CA VAL A 123 -4.00 11.90 22.57
C VAL A 123 -3.34 13.11 23.23
N ARG A 124 -4.13 14.01 23.84
CA ARG A 124 -3.61 15.19 24.55
C ARG A 124 -2.77 14.86 25.77
N LYS A 125 -3.11 13.77 26.48
CA LYS A 125 -2.43 13.33 27.70
C LYS A 125 -1.22 12.43 27.41
N ALA A 126 -1.12 11.88 26.21
CA ALA A 126 -0.04 10.96 25.86
C ALA A 126 1.29 11.69 25.67
N ALA A 127 2.37 11.03 26.09
CA ALA A 127 3.71 11.45 25.71
C ALA A 127 3.90 11.27 24.20
N LYS A 128 4.72 12.14 23.59
CA LYS A 128 5.05 12.06 22.17
C LYS A 128 5.63 10.70 21.78
N SER A 129 6.44 10.08 22.65
CA SER A 129 7.02 8.75 22.42
C SER A 129 5.94 7.67 22.32
N ALA A 130 4.95 7.68 23.22
CA ALA A 130 3.86 6.72 23.20
C ALA A 130 3.01 6.83 21.92
N LEU A 131 2.75 8.05 21.44
CA LEU A 131 2.09 8.27 20.14
C LEU A 131 2.95 7.75 18.98
N ALA A 132 4.26 8.01 19.00
CA ALA A 132 5.17 7.56 17.96
C ALA A 132 5.25 6.04 17.88
N GLU A 133 5.36 5.35 19.03
CA GLU A 133 5.34 3.88 19.11
C GLU A 133 4.04 3.31 18.55
N LYS A 134 2.90 3.91 18.90
CA LYS A 134 1.59 3.47 18.41
C LYS A 134 1.46 3.63 16.90
N VAL A 135 1.89 4.76 16.35
CA VAL A 135 1.88 5.03 14.90
C VAL A 135 2.84 4.08 14.17
N LEU A 136 4.05 3.85 14.70
CA LEU A 136 5.00 2.92 14.09
C LEU A 136 4.46 1.50 14.04
N GLY A 137 3.81 1.02 15.10
CA GLY A 137 3.13 -0.28 15.10
C GLY A 137 2.08 -0.37 13.99
N ALA A 138 1.23 0.65 13.85
CA ALA A 138 0.24 0.69 12.77
C ALA A 138 0.88 0.72 11.37
N LEU A 139 1.96 1.48 11.18
CA LEU A 139 2.67 1.53 9.90
C LEU A 139 3.36 0.21 9.56
N HIS A 140 3.85 -0.54 10.55
CA HIS A 140 4.40 -1.88 10.34
C HIS A 140 3.30 -2.85 9.89
N GLU A 141 2.15 -2.84 10.57
CA GLU A 141 0.99 -3.65 10.16
C GLU A 141 0.53 -3.30 8.74
N MET A 142 0.47 -2.01 8.39
CA MET A 142 0.14 -1.56 7.03
C MET A 142 1.14 -2.06 5.99
N ALA A 143 2.43 -2.03 6.30
CA ALA A 143 3.50 -2.50 5.42
C ALA A 143 3.44 -4.01 5.18
N GLU A 144 3.11 -4.80 6.22
CA GLU A 144 2.89 -6.25 6.09
C GLU A 144 1.71 -6.58 5.16
N GLN A 145 0.73 -5.67 5.05
CA GLN A 145 -0.40 -5.78 4.12
C GLN A 145 -0.14 -5.11 2.75
N GLY A 146 1.07 -4.60 2.52
CA GLY A 146 1.52 -4.10 1.23
C GLY A 146 1.42 -2.60 0.99
N THR A 147 1.15 -1.77 2.02
CA THR A 147 1.16 -0.29 1.94
C THR A 147 2.49 0.32 2.38
#